data_AF-A0A9E4AZQ9-F1
#
_entry.id   AF-A0A9E4AZQ9-F1
#
_cell.length_a   1.000
_cell.length_b   1.000
_cell.length_c   1.000
_cell.angle_alpha   90.00
_cell.angle_beta   90.00
_cell.angle_gamma   90.00
#
_symmetry.space_group_name_H-M   'P 1'
#
loop_
_entity.id
_entity.type
_entity.pdbx_description
1 polymer ?
#
loop_
_entity_poly.entity_id
_entity_poly.type
_entity_poly.pdbx_seq_one_letter_code
_entity_poly.pdbx_strand_id
1 'polypeptide(L)'
;MPNAFQTIKIGEEVSMTATLKNIGTRDLVDIRMLVDVNTDWKYTVIPEVIGALERNEEKEIQLTLSPPTDIGVGEYQAKLNAEVTVDNRKFEARDRSITVQVESQTQMSVTTLLFGALILLMIGIVIVTIRISRR
;
A
#
# COMPACT_ATOMS: atom_id res chain seq x y z
N MET A 1 -18.34 -4.14 4.64
CA MET A 1 -17.37 -4.64 3.64
C MET A 1 -16.00 -4.56 4.30
N PRO A 2 -15.13 -5.58 4.24
CA PRO A 2 -13.80 -5.45 4.81
C PRO A 2 -13.01 -4.45 3.94
N ASN A 3 -12.69 -3.29 4.52
CA ASN A 3 -11.77 -2.34 3.92
C ASN A 3 -10.38 -2.99 3.89
N ALA A 4 -9.67 -2.90 2.77
CA ALA A 4 -8.28 -3.34 2.72
C ALA A 4 -7.43 -2.30 3.46
N PHE A 5 -6.62 -2.73 4.42
CA PHE A 5 -5.74 -1.86 5.19
C PHE A 5 -4.29 -2.29 4.98
N GLN A 6 -3.42 -1.37 4.58
CA GLN A 6 -2.01 -1.65 4.35
C GLN A 6 -1.12 -0.56 4.91
N THR A 7 -0.03 -0.94 5.58
CA THR A 7 0.98 -0.03 6.10
C THR A 7 2.22 -0.09 5.21
N ILE A 8 2.71 1.07 4.78
CA ILE A 8 3.93 1.21 3.97
C ILE A 8 4.83 2.32 4.51
N LYS A 9 6.11 2.27 4.15
CA LYS A 9 7.06 3.37 4.39
C LYS A 9 7.13 4.32 3.20
N ILE A 10 7.63 5.53 3.43
CA ILE A 10 7.91 6.49 2.34
C ILE A 10 8.83 5.82 1.30
N GLY A 11 8.40 5.90 0.03
CA GLY A 11 9.10 5.34 -1.12
C GLY A 11 8.75 3.88 -1.44
N GLU A 12 7.90 3.23 -0.65
CA GLU A 12 7.38 1.88 -0.96
C GLU A 12 6.09 1.95 -1.80
N GLU A 13 5.91 0.97 -2.67
CA GLU A 13 4.68 0.79 -3.44
C GLU A 13 3.72 -0.16 -2.72
N VAL A 14 2.43 0.09 -2.91
CA VAL A 14 1.35 -0.75 -2.40
C VAL A 14 0.91 -1.67 -3.53
N SER A 15 1.10 -2.98 -3.40
CA SER A 15 0.56 -3.94 -4.36
C SER A 15 -0.48 -4.83 -3.70
N MET A 16 -1.65 -4.94 -4.31
CA MET A 16 -2.75 -5.74 -3.82
C MET A 16 -3.46 -6.50 -4.94
N THR A 17 -4.02 -7.65 -4.57
CA THR A 17 -4.88 -8.44 -5.43
C THR A 17 -6.32 -8.37 -4.92
N ALA A 18 -7.24 -8.02 -5.82
CA ALA A 18 -8.67 -8.06 -5.58
C ALA A 18 -9.32 -9.11 -6.49
N THR A 19 -10.42 -9.69 -6.03
CA THR A 19 -11.21 -10.63 -6.84
C THR A 19 -12.52 -9.96 -7.24
N LEU A 20 -12.73 -9.81 -8.54
CA LEU A 20 -14.00 -9.39 -9.12
C LEU A 20 -14.85 -10.63 -9.40
N LYS A 21 -16.07 -10.68 -8.86
CA LYS A 21 -17.02 -11.78 -9.05
C LYS A 21 -18.27 -11.31 -9.75
N ASN A 22 -18.71 -12.03 -10.79
CA ASN A 22 -20.03 -11.82 -11.38
C ASN A 22 -21.10 -12.53 -10.53
N ILE A 23 -21.77 -11.78 -9.67
CA ILE A 23 -22.90 -12.25 -8.84
C ILE A 23 -24.28 -12.07 -9.53
N GLY A 24 -24.28 -11.59 -10.76
CA GLY A 24 -25.49 -11.35 -11.54
C GLY A 24 -26.09 -12.64 -12.11
N THR A 25 -27.15 -12.48 -12.90
CA THR A 25 -27.81 -13.58 -13.62
C THR A 25 -27.47 -13.59 -15.11
N ARG A 26 -26.53 -12.78 -15.56
CA ARG A 26 -26.12 -12.68 -16.97
C ARG A 26 -24.61 -12.53 -17.06
N ASP A 27 -24.06 -12.89 -18.21
CA ASP A 27 -22.66 -12.66 -18.52
C ASP A 27 -22.43 -11.15 -18.69
N LEU A 28 -21.29 -10.69 -18.20
CA LEU A 28 -20.88 -9.30 -18.27
C LEU A 28 -19.84 -9.15 -19.38
N VAL A 29 -19.88 -8.03 -20.10
CA VAL A 29 -18.94 -7.71 -21.17
C VAL A 29 -18.46 -6.27 -21.04
N ASP A 30 -17.30 -5.98 -21.64
CA ASP A 30 -16.67 -4.65 -21.62
C ASP A 30 -16.61 -4.03 -20.21
N ILE A 31 -16.02 -4.76 -19.27
CA ILE A 31 -15.84 -4.32 -17.89
C ILE A 31 -14.56 -3.48 -17.84
N ARG A 32 -14.67 -2.24 -17.36
CA ARG A 32 -13.54 -1.32 -17.21
C ARG A 32 -13.26 -1.10 -15.74
N MET A 33 -12.00 -1.30 -15.35
CA MET A 33 -11.55 -1.01 -13.99
C MET A 33 -11.30 0.48 -13.85
N LEU A 34 -11.85 1.08 -12.81
CA LEU A 34 -11.70 2.50 -12.48
C LEU A 34 -11.08 2.63 -11.10
N VAL A 35 -10.01 3.40 -11.00
CA VAL A 35 -9.37 3.69 -9.72
C VAL A 35 -9.59 5.17 -9.42
N ASP A 36 -10.33 5.44 -8.37
CA ASP A 36 -10.55 6.79 -7.84
C ASP A 36 -9.60 7.01 -6.67
N VAL A 37 -8.62 7.88 -6.87
CA VAL A 37 -7.61 8.20 -5.88
C VAL A 37 -7.71 9.68 -5.59
N ASN A 38 -8.11 10.04 -4.35
CA ASN A 38 -8.27 11.43 -3.91
C ASN A 38 -6.92 12.10 -3.56
N THR A 39 -5.82 11.55 -4.07
CA THR A 39 -4.44 11.97 -3.81
C THR A 39 -3.66 11.94 -5.13
N ASP A 40 -2.54 12.64 -5.20
CA ASP A 40 -1.69 12.69 -6.41
C ASP A 40 -0.87 11.41 -6.65
N TRP A 41 -1.39 10.25 -6.23
CA TRP A 41 -0.70 8.97 -6.35
C TRP A 41 -0.82 8.42 -7.76
N LYS A 42 0.27 7.83 -8.23
CA LYS A 42 0.22 7.04 -9.46
C LYS A 42 -0.40 5.69 -9.15
N TYR A 43 -1.12 5.12 -10.11
CA TYR A 43 -1.67 3.78 -9.98
C TYR A 43 -1.53 3.00 -11.28
N THR A 44 -1.55 1.68 -11.14
CA THR A 44 -1.63 0.74 -12.27
C THR A 44 -2.63 -0.35 -11.89
N VAL A 45 -3.55 -0.66 -12.79
CA VAL A 45 -4.54 -1.72 -12.60
C VAL A 45 -4.46 -2.72 -13.76
N ILE A 46 -4.38 -4.01 -13.42
CA ILE A 46 -4.21 -5.08 -14.40
C ILE A 46 -5.18 -6.23 -14.07
N PRO A 47 -6.07 -6.64 -15.01
CA PRO A 47 -6.34 -6.00 -16.29
C PRO A 47 -7.12 -4.69 -16.13
N GLU A 48 -6.86 -3.71 -17.01
CA GLU A 48 -7.66 -2.47 -17.08
C GLU A 48 -9.05 -2.72 -17.70
N VAL A 49 -9.13 -3.64 -18.66
CA VAL A 49 -10.36 -4.05 -19.34
C VAL A 49 -10.50 -5.56 -19.32
N ILE A 50 -11.69 -6.04 -18.94
CA ILE A 50 -12.06 -7.45 -18.99
C ILE A 50 -13.13 -7.61 -20.07
N GLY A 51 -12.81 -8.35 -21.13
CA GLY A 51 -13.68 -8.49 -22.30
C GLY A 51 -15.01 -9.18 -21.98
N ALA A 52 -14.97 -10.24 -21.15
CA ALA A 52 -16.15 -10.95 -20.67
C ALA A 52 -15.89 -11.56 -19.29
N LEU A 53 -16.95 -11.69 -18.49
CA LEU A 53 -16.97 -12.42 -17.23
C LEU A 53 -18.29 -13.20 -17.12
N GLU A 54 -18.21 -14.52 -17.22
CA GLU A 54 -19.37 -15.40 -17.20
C GLU A 54 -20.10 -15.37 -15.85
N ARG A 55 -21.35 -15.84 -15.83
CA ARG A 55 -22.11 -15.95 -14.58
C ARG A 55 -21.36 -16.79 -13.54
N ASN A 56 -21.24 -16.25 -12.32
CA ASN A 56 -20.50 -16.84 -11.19
C ASN A 56 -18.99 -16.95 -11.38
N GLU A 57 -18.44 -16.45 -12.49
CA GLU A 57 -17.00 -16.41 -12.71
C GLU A 57 -16.34 -15.34 -11.83
N GLU A 58 -15.08 -15.59 -11.51
CA GLU A 58 -14.21 -14.71 -10.73
C GLU A 58 -12.95 -14.38 -11.53
N LYS A 59 -12.51 -13.12 -11.44
CA LYS A 59 -11.27 -12.65 -12.04
C LYS A 59 -10.41 -11.94 -11.01
N GLU A 60 -9.13 -12.28 -10.99
CA GLU A 60 -8.14 -11.55 -10.20
C GLU A 60 -7.73 -10.26 -10.90
N ILE A 61 -7.71 -9.18 -10.11
CA ILE A 61 -7.30 -7.84 -10.49
C ILE A 61 -6.13 -7.45 -9.61
N GLN A 62 -5.02 -7.05 -10.21
CA GLN A 62 -3.87 -6.50 -9.52
C GLN A 62 -3.95 -4.98 -9.55
N LEU A 63 -3.82 -4.36 -8.38
CA LEU A 63 -3.74 -2.92 -8.23
C LEU A 63 -2.41 -2.58 -7.57
N THR A 64 -1.63 -1.72 -8.22
CA THR A 64 -0.44 -1.12 -7.66
C THR A 64 -0.67 0.37 -7.47
N LEU A 65 -0.41 0.87 -6.27
CA LEU A 65 -0.42 2.28 -5.95
C LEU A 65 1.00 2.72 -5.62
N SER A 66 1.46 3.79 -6.26
CA SER A 66 2.79 4.36 -6.08
C SER A 66 2.64 5.79 -5.53
N PRO A 67 2.83 5.98 -4.21
CA PRO A 67 2.81 7.30 -3.58
C PRO A 67 3.94 8.19 -4.13
N PRO A 68 3.76 9.53 -4.16
CA PRO A 68 4.83 10.45 -4.48
C PRO A 68 5.93 10.43 -3.40
N THR A 69 7.17 10.74 -3.79
CA THR A 69 8.35 10.62 -2.91
C THR A 69 8.39 11.64 -1.76
N ASP A 70 7.67 12.73 -1.90
CA ASP A 70 7.55 13.82 -0.92
C ASP A 70 6.29 13.70 -0.04
N ILE A 71 5.62 12.54 -0.07
CA ILE A 71 4.42 12.30 0.73
C ILE A 71 4.68 12.41 2.23
N GLY A 72 3.75 13.05 2.94
CA GLY A 72 3.76 13.13 4.40
C GLY A 72 3.32 11.81 5.07
N VAL A 73 3.75 11.61 6.31
CA VAL A 73 3.25 10.53 7.17
C VAL A 73 1.76 10.75 7.45
N GLY A 74 0.93 9.71 7.30
CA GLY A 74 -0.50 9.84 7.51
C GLY A 74 -1.32 8.68 6.91
N GLU A 75 -2.64 8.79 7.03
CA GLU A 75 -3.59 7.86 6.42
C GLU A 75 -4.13 8.43 5.11
N TYR A 76 -4.12 7.59 4.06
CA TYR A 76 -4.58 7.92 2.73
C TYR A 76 -5.60 6.89 2.27
N GLN A 77 -6.57 7.29 1.44
CA GLN A 77 -7.62 6.41 0.95
C GLN A 77 -7.68 6.43 -0.59
N ALA A 78 -7.77 5.24 -1.16
CA ALA A 78 -8.05 5.01 -2.57
C ALA A 78 -9.31 4.14 -2.70
N LYS A 79 -10.04 4.29 -3.80
CA LYS A 79 -11.22 3.48 -4.10
C LYS A 79 -11.02 2.75 -5.42
N LEU A 80 -11.22 1.44 -5.39
CA LEU A 80 -11.25 0.61 -6.58
C LEU A 80 -12.71 0.33 -6.95
N ASN A 81 -13.10 0.74 -8.14
CA ASN A 81 -14.41 0.56 -8.72
C ASN A 81 -14.29 -0.20 -10.06
N ALA A 82 -15.39 -0.79 -10.50
CA ALA A 82 -15.48 -1.36 -11.85
C ALA A 82 -16.78 -0.89 -12.49
N GLU A 83 -16.71 -0.42 -13.73
CA GLU A 83 -17.88 -0.05 -14.52
C GLU A 83 -18.10 -1.13 -15.58
N VAL A 84 -19.35 -1.55 -15.74
CA VAL A 84 -19.76 -2.57 -16.70
C VAL A 84 -20.80 -2.00 -17.64
N THR A 85 -20.69 -2.32 -18.93
CA THR A 85 -21.74 -2.00 -19.90
C THR A 85 -22.55 -3.26 -20.22
N VAL A 86 -23.86 -3.23 -19.96
CA VAL A 86 -24.80 -4.31 -20.32
C VAL A 86 -25.97 -3.69 -21.09
N ASP A 87 -26.26 -4.18 -22.29
CA ASP A 87 -27.40 -3.72 -23.12
C ASP A 87 -27.44 -2.18 -23.28
N ASN A 88 -26.28 -1.55 -23.57
CA ASN A 88 -26.11 -0.09 -23.67
C ASN A 88 -26.41 0.69 -22.38
N ARG A 89 -26.49 0.03 -21.23
CA ARG A 89 -26.64 0.63 -19.90
C ARG A 89 -25.39 0.39 -19.07
N LYS A 90 -24.94 1.44 -18.39
CA LYS A 90 -23.80 1.40 -17.47
C LYS A 90 -24.26 0.94 -16.10
N PHE A 91 -23.55 -0.03 -15.54
CA PHE A 91 -23.75 -0.55 -14.19
C PHE A 91 -22.43 -0.44 -13.44
N GLU A 92 -22.47 0.07 -12.21
CA GLU A 92 -21.31 0.13 -11.34
C GLU A 92 -21.27 -1.12 -10.46
N ALA A 93 -20.10 -1.75 -10.39
CA ALA A 93 -19.83 -2.78 -9.41
C ALA A 93 -19.74 -2.16 -8.02
N ARG A 94 -19.93 -2.98 -6.99
CA ARG A 94 -19.84 -2.50 -5.61
C ARG A 94 -18.43 -2.00 -5.29
N ASP A 95 -18.35 -0.76 -4.83
CA ASP A 95 -17.12 -0.09 -4.43
C ASP A 95 -16.29 -0.88 -3.41
N ARG A 96 -14.97 -0.85 -3.58
CA ARG A 96 -14.01 -1.28 -2.56
C ARG A 96 -13.10 -0.12 -2.16
N SER A 97 -13.25 0.34 -0.93
CA SER A 97 -12.33 1.28 -0.30
C SER A 97 -11.07 0.59 0.21
N ILE A 98 -9.94 1.22 -0.07
CA ILE A 98 -8.59 0.82 0.32
C ILE A 98 -8.01 1.94 1.18
N THR A 99 -7.56 1.60 2.38
CA THR A 99 -6.88 2.53 3.28
C THR A 99 -5.40 2.17 3.33
N VAL A 100 -4.54 3.13 3.03
CA VAL A 100 -3.09 2.99 3.10
C VAL A 100 -2.55 3.92 4.18
N GLN A 101 -1.88 3.36 5.18
CA GLN A 101 -1.16 4.12 6.19
C GLN A 101 0.31 4.25 5.78
N VAL A 102 0.79 5.49 5.66
CA VAL A 102 2.18 5.81 5.35
C VAL A 102 2.92 6.16 6.63
N GLU A 103 3.96 5.41 6.94
CA GLU A 103 4.84 5.62 8.10
C GLU A 103 6.19 6.23 7.70
N SER A 104 6.84 6.91 8.65
CA SER A 104 8.17 7.47 8.41
C SER A 104 9.20 6.36 8.19
N GLN A 105 10.07 6.53 7.20
CA GLN A 105 11.26 5.68 7.06
C GLN A 105 12.29 6.05 8.14
N THR A 106 12.17 5.51 9.35
CA THR A 106 13.20 5.68 10.38
C THR A 106 14.40 4.82 10.00
N GLN A 107 15.50 5.45 9.58
CA GLN A 107 16.77 4.78 9.34
C GLN A 107 17.32 4.25 10.69
N MET A 108 16.97 3.01 11.05
CA MET A 108 17.44 2.34 12.28
C MET A 108 18.97 2.32 12.43
N SER A 109 19.71 2.54 11.35
CA SER A 109 21.17 2.65 11.30
C SER A 109 21.72 3.81 12.15
N VAL A 110 21.06 4.96 12.20
CA VAL A 110 21.57 6.13 12.94
C VAL A 110 21.42 5.92 14.44
N THR A 111 20.29 5.37 14.88
CA THR A 111 20.00 5.12 16.30
C THR A 111 20.94 4.07 16.89
N THR A 112 21.21 2.98 16.16
CA THR A 112 22.14 1.92 16.62
C THR A 112 23.58 2.40 16.73
N LEU A 113 24.03 3.25 15.79
CA LEU A 113 25.35 3.88 15.87
C LEU A 113 25.49 4.75 17.14
N LEU A 114 24.44 5.51 17.47
CA LEU A 114 24.44 6.41 18.63
C LEU A 114 24.54 5.65 19.96
N PHE A 115 23.76 4.58 20.13
CA PHE A 115 23.85 3.70 21.30
C PHE A 115 25.21 3.00 21.38
N GLY A 116 25.74 2.52 20.25
CA GLY A 116 27.07 1.92 20.19
C GLY A 116 28.17 2.89 20.63
N ALA A 117 28.14 4.13 20.14
CA ALA A 117 29.09 5.17 20.52
C ALA A 117 29.02 5.51 22.02
N LEU A 118 27.80 5.57 22.58
CA LEU A 118 27.58 5.85 24.01
C LEU A 118 28.18 4.74 24.90
N ILE A 119 27.97 3.47 24.54
CA ILE A 119 28.55 2.32 25.26
C ILE A 119 30.08 2.36 25.20
N LEU A 120 30.66 2.66 24.04
CA LEU A 120 32.10 2.76 23.85
C LEU A 120 32.71 3.86 24.73
N LEU A 121 32.04 5.00 24.83
CA LEU A 121 32.43 6.11 25.70
C LEU A 121 32.34 5.73 27.19
N MET A 122 31.27 5.03 27.60
CA MET A 122 31.13 4.52 28.97
C MET A 122 32.27 3.57 29.34
N ILE A 123 32.61 2.62 28.46
CA ILE A 123 33.73 1.69 28.65
C ILE A 123 35.07 2.45 28.72
N GLY A 124 35.26 3.43 27.82
CA GLY A 124 36.45 4.28 27.80
C GLY A 124 36.67 5.00 29.13
N ILE A 125 35.62 5.58 29.71
CA ILE A 125 35.70 6.23 31.03
C ILE A 125 36.11 5.22 32.09
N VAL A 126 35.46 4.05 32.17
CA VAL A 126 35.77 3.01 33.17
C VAL A 126 37.24 2.57 33.10
N ILE A 127 37.79 2.38 31.90
CA ILE A 127 39.19 2.02 31.69
C ILE A 127 40.12 3.13 32.21
N VAL A 128 39.82 4.39 31.91
CA VAL A 128 40.61 5.54 32.37
C VAL A 128 40.61 5.61 33.90
N THR A 129 39.45 5.43 34.55
CA THR A 129 39.33 5.45 36.01
C THR A 129 40.16 4.34 36.67
N ILE A 130 40.07 3.11 36.14
CA ILE A 130 40.84 1.96 36.66
C ILE A 130 42.34 2.19 36.47
N ARG A 131 42.77 2.75 35.33
CA ARG A 131 44.18 3.00 35.02
C ARG A 131 44.79 4.06 35.93
N ILE A 132 44.05 5.11 36.26
CA ILE A 132 44.50 6.17 37.17
C ILE A 132 44.56 5.63 38.61
N SER A 133 43.58 4.82 39.04
CA SER A 133 43.56 4.27 40.40
C SER A 133 44.66 3.24 40.68
N ARG A 134 45.24 2.62 39.65
CA ARG A 134 46.31 1.62 39.78
C ARG A 134 47.74 2.20 39.70
N ARG A 135 47.89 3.51 39.46
CA ARG A 135 49.17 4.22 39.57
C ARG A 135 49.25 4.94 40.90
#